data_AF-A0A7S1S8A3-F1
#
_entry.id   AF-A0A7S1S8A3-F1
#
_cell.length_a   1.000
_cell.length_b   1.000
_cell.length_c   1.000
_cell.angle_alpha   90.00
_cell.angle_beta   90.00
_cell.angle_gamma   90.00
#
_symmetry.space_group_name_H-M   'P 1'
#
loop_
_entity.id
_entity.type
_entity.pdbx_description
1 polymer ?
#
loop_
_entity_poly.entity_id
_entity_poly.type
_entity_poly.pdbx_seq_one_letter_code
_entity_poly.pdbx_strand_id
1 'polypeptide(L)'
;NPHLRWMKGAKMAFDLAFEDVRRAFVTFVDDPANADRPFIIAGHSQGAKHILRLLQLEVERKPDRLRRFVHAYHAGHVIPMDMFSRTLSAVRPSESPHDIRTVSSWRTGRRGHTLRVHTLFHQGMDVFYADRSHYKNSGAP
;
A
#
# COMPACT_ATOMS: atom_id res chain seq x y z
N ASN A 1 25.21 20.50 -4.38
CA ASN A 1 24.68 19.62 -5.44
C ASN A 1 23.17 19.86 -5.60
N PRO A 2 22.71 20.50 -6.70
CA PRO A 2 21.30 20.86 -6.91
C PRO A 2 20.34 19.67 -7.01
N HIS A 3 20.78 18.50 -7.50
CA HIS A 3 19.94 17.31 -7.59
C HIS A 3 19.49 16.81 -6.21
N LEU A 4 20.39 16.83 -5.22
CA LEU A 4 20.07 16.45 -3.84
C LEU A 4 19.03 17.38 -3.21
N ARG A 5 19.05 18.67 -3.55
CA ARG A 5 18.08 19.66 -3.05
C ARG A 5 16.67 19.38 -3.58
N TRP A 6 16.54 19.06 -4.87
CA TRP A 6 15.26 18.73 -5.49
C TRP A 6 14.66 17.45 -4.93
N MET A 7 15.48 16.41 -4.75
CA MET A 7 15.04 15.15 -4.14
C MET A 7 14.53 15.36 -2.72
N LYS A 8 15.23 16.19 -1.92
CA LYS A 8 14.80 16.54 -0.57
C LYS A 8 13.44 17.27 -0.57
N GLY A 9 13.27 18.24 -1.48
CA GLY A 9 12.00 18.97 -1.64
C GLY A 9 10.83 18.07 -2.05
N ALA A 10 11.04 17.16 -3.00
CA ALA A 10 10.01 16.21 -3.43
C ALA A 10 9.57 15.27 -2.31
N LYS A 11 10.51 14.80 -1.48
CA LYS A 11 10.20 13.99 -0.30
C LYS A 11 9.38 14.79 0.73
N MET A 12 9.80 16.01 1.04
CA MET A 12 9.08 16.88 2.00
C MET A 12 7.65 17.17 1.53
N ALA A 13 7.45 17.48 0.24
CA ALA A 13 6.13 17.71 -0.31
C ALA A 13 5.24 16.44 -0.23
N PHE A 14 5.80 15.27 -0.51
CA PHE A 14 5.09 14.00 -0.39
C PHE A 14 4.74 13.65 1.07
N ASP A 15 5.62 13.98 2.02
CA ASP A 15 5.34 13.78 3.45
C ASP A 15 4.26 14.74 3.95
N LEU A 16 4.30 16.01 3.55
CA LEU A 16 3.27 16.99 3.87
C LEU A 16 1.89 16.54 3.33
N ALA A 17 1.83 16.11 2.06
CA ALA A 17 0.60 15.58 1.47
C ALA A 17 0.10 14.34 2.23
N PHE A 18 1.00 13.48 2.72
CA PHE A 18 0.61 12.34 3.55
C PHE A 18 -0.02 12.79 4.88
N GLU A 19 0.51 13.82 5.53
CA GLU A 19 -0.03 14.32 6.80
C GLU A 19 -1.45 14.86 6.64
N ASP A 20 -1.74 15.55 5.54
CA ASP A 20 -3.11 15.98 5.20
C ASP A 20 -4.06 14.79 5.04
N VAL A 21 -3.65 13.79 4.24
CA VAL A 21 -4.42 12.55 4.04
C VAL A 21 -4.65 11.80 5.35
N ARG A 22 -3.61 11.69 6.19
CA ARG A 22 -3.67 11.03 7.49
C ARG A 22 -4.65 11.73 8.42
N ARG A 23 -4.58 13.05 8.51
CA ARG A 23 -5.50 13.85 9.33
C ARG A 23 -6.93 13.67 8.86
N ALA A 24 -7.20 13.76 7.56
CA ALA A 24 -8.52 13.52 7.00
C ALA A 24 -9.05 12.11 7.32
N PHE A 25 -8.21 11.08 7.18
CA PHE A 25 -8.57 9.71 7.54
C PHE A 25 -8.91 9.57 9.02
N VAL A 26 -8.08 10.11 9.92
CA VAL A 26 -8.31 10.06 11.37
C VAL A 26 -9.61 10.76 11.73
N THR A 27 -9.85 11.96 11.19
CA THR A 27 -11.11 12.68 11.38
C THR A 27 -12.32 11.86 10.92
N PHE A 28 -12.24 11.21 9.76
CA PHE A 28 -13.32 10.36 9.25
C PHE A 28 -13.57 9.12 10.11
N VAL A 29 -12.51 8.39 10.46
CA VAL A 29 -12.62 7.05 11.06
C VAL A 29 -12.96 7.10 12.55
N ASP A 30 -12.60 8.19 13.22
CA ASP A 30 -12.89 8.45 14.63
C ASP A 30 -14.16 9.32 14.81
N ASP A 31 -14.82 9.75 13.72
CA ASP A 31 -16.12 10.41 13.78
C ASP A 31 -17.15 9.46 14.43
N PRO A 32 -17.81 9.86 15.54
CA PRO A 32 -18.85 9.05 16.18
C PRO A 32 -19.97 8.62 15.24
N ALA A 33 -20.28 9.40 14.20
CA ALA A 33 -21.26 9.03 13.17
C ALA A 33 -20.83 7.80 12.33
N ASN A 34 -19.54 7.44 12.38
CA ASN A 34 -18.95 6.30 11.69
C ASN A 34 -18.46 5.18 12.62
N ALA A 35 -18.77 5.25 13.93
CA ALA A 35 -18.19 4.37 14.96
C ALA A 35 -18.32 2.87 14.66
N ASP A 36 -19.44 2.42 14.08
CA ASP A 36 -19.68 1.02 13.72
C ASP A 36 -19.71 0.77 12.20
N ARG A 37 -19.33 1.77 11.40
CA ARG A 37 -19.42 1.68 9.95
C ARG A 37 -18.14 1.06 9.38
N PRO A 38 -18.27 -0.01 8.57
CA PRO A 38 -17.13 -0.54 7.84
C PRO A 38 -16.61 0.46 6.81
N PHE A 39 -15.32 0.40 6.50
CA PHE A 39 -14.70 1.31 5.54
C PHE A 39 -13.73 0.60 4.59
N ILE A 40 -13.55 1.24 3.43
CA ILE A 40 -12.52 0.89 2.44
C ILE A 40 -11.54 2.05 2.29
N ILE A 41 -10.35 1.76 1.79
CA ILE A 41 -9.37 2.77 1.40
C ILE A 41 -9.04 2.58 -0.09
N ALA A 42 -9.11 3.62 -0.89
CA ALA A 42 -8.77 3.53 -2.31
C ALA A 42 -7.81 4.65 -2.70
N GLY A 43 -6.89 4.34 -3.60
CA GLY A 43 -5.91 5.31 -4.07
C GLY A 43 -5.14 4.78 -5.26
N HIS A 44 -4.73 5.71 -6.11
CA HIS A 44 -4.10 5.43 -7.39
C HIS A 44 -2.74 6.12 -7.50
N SER A 45 -1.77 5.45 -8.11
CA SER A 45 -0.43 5.98 -8.36
C SER A 45 0.19 6.56 -7.07
N GLN A 46 0.59 7.83 -7.04
CA GLN A 46 1.14 8.46 -5.83
C GLN A 46 0.23 8.30 -4.60
N GLY A 47 -1.10 8.36 -4.76
CA GLY A 47 -2.05 8.14 -3.68
C GLY A 47 -2.01 6.72 -3.10
N ALA A 48 -1.70 5.71 -3.93
CA ALA A 48 -1.55 4.33 -3.46
C ALA A 48 -0.40 4.20 -2.45
N LYS A 49 0.68 4.96 -2.62
CA LYS A 49 1.78 4.99 -1.63
C LYS A 49 1.34 5.53 -0.26
N HIS A 50 0.37 6.45 -0.22
CA HIS A 50 -0.20 6.92 1.05
C HIS A 50 -1.04 5.85 1.73
N ILE A 51 -1.72 4.97 0.97
CA ILE A 51 -2.49 3.86 1.53
C ILE A 51 -1.61 2.95 2.38
N LEU A 52 -0.43 2.55 1.89
CA LEU A 52 0.46 1.67 2.66
C LEU A 52 0.84 2.28 4.01
N ARG A 53 1.15 3.59 4.02
CA ARG A 53 1.46 4.33 5.25
C ARG A 53 0.24 4.43 6.17
N LEU A 54 -0.96 4.67 5.62
CA LEU A 54 -2.21 4.66 6.39
C LEU A 54 -2.47 3.29 7.03
N LEU A 55 -2.33 2.21 6.27
CA LEU A 55 -2.54 0.86 6.78
C LEU A 55 -1.59 0.57 7.94
N GLN A 56 -0.29 0.87 7.79
CA GLN A 56 0.71 0.63 8.84
C GLN A 56 0.48 1.47 10.10
N LEU A 57 0.10 2.74 9.95
CA LEU A 57 0.03 3.69 11.07
C LEU A 57 -1.35 3.73 11.75
N GLU A 58 -2.41 3.56 10.97
CA GLU A 58 -3.78 3.85 11.42
C GLU A 58 -4.71 2.64 11.41
N VAL A 59 -4.33 1.50 10.82
CA VAL A 59 -5.18 0.29 10.73
C VAL A 59 -4.54 -0.90 11.43
N GLU A 60 -3.36 -1.33 10.97
CA GLU A 60 -2.65 -2.55 11.37
C GLU A 60 -2.58 -2.75 12.91
N ARG A 61 -2.28 -1.69 13.65
CA ARG A 61 -2.09 -1.73 15.11
C ARG A 61 -3.25 -1.12 15.90
N LYS A 62 -4.42 -0.97 15.27
CA LYS A 62 -5.60 -0.33 15.87
C LYS A 62 -6.78 -1.31 15.80
N PRO A 63 -7.00 -2.14 16.84
CA PRO A 63 -7.97 -3.23 16.80
C PRO A 63 -9.38 -2.84 16.35
N ASP A 64 -9.88 -1.69 16.80
CA ASP A 64 -11.20 -1.19 16.37
C ASP A 64 -11.25 -0.88 14.87
N ARG A 65 -10.26 -0.14 14.36
CA ARG A 65 -10.20 0.24 12.95
C ARG A 65 -9.93 -0.96 12.06
N LEU A 66 -9.06 -1.86 12.49
CA LEU A 66 -8.82 -3.15 11.82
C LEU A 66 -10.09 -3.99 11.74
N ARG A 67 -10.91 -4.01 12.80
CA ARG A 67 -12.18 -4.73 12.81
C ARG A 67 -13.14 -4.20 11.74
N ARG A 68 -13.18 -2.87 11.55
CA ARG A 68 -14.04 -2.18 10.57
C ARG A 68 -13.45 -2.10 9.16
N PHE A 69 -12.15 -2.35 9.01
CA PHE A 69 -11.47 -2.30 7.72
C PHE A 69 -11.89 -3.47 6.83
N VAL A 70 -12.46 -3.15 5.67
CA VAL A 70 -12.93 -4.16 4.70
C VAL A 70 -11.85 -4.46 3.68
N HIS A 71 -11.41 -3.45 2.92
CA HIS A 71 -10.48 -3.66 1.82
C HIS A 71 -9.74 -2.38 1.43
N ALA A 72 -8.53 -2.53 0.89
CA ALA A 72 -7.79 -1.44 0.27
C ALA A 72 -7.49 -1.70 -1.22
N TYR A 73 -7.89 -0.74 -2.07
CA TYR A 73 -7.59 -0.73 -3.50
C TYR A 73 -6.33 0.12 -3.76
N HIS A 74 -5.20 -0.56 -3.92
CA HIS A 74 -3.87 0.04 -4.12
C HIS A 74 -3.47 -0.02 -5.61
N ALA A 75 -4.01 0.92 -6.40
CA ALA A 75 -3.89 0.91 -7.85
C ALA A 75 -2.62 1.64 -8.34
N GLY A 76 -1.96 1.12 -9.38
CA GLY A 76 -0.85 1.79 -10.05
C GLY A 76 0.51 1.67 -9.36
N HIS A 77 0.60 0.91 -8.26
CA HIS A 77 1.86 0.55 -7.59
C HIS A 77 1.81 -0.90 -7.11
N VAL A 78 2.99 -1.52 -7.02
CA VAL A 78 3.20 -2.87 -6.46
C VAL A 78 3.46 -2.79 -4.96
N ILE A 79 3.06 -3.84 -4.24
CA ILE A 79 3.36 -4.04 -2.82
C ILE A 79 4.29 -5.25 -2.72
N PRO A 80 5.50 -5.13 -2.16
CA PRO A 80 6.36 -6.27 -1.90
C PRO A 80 5.67 -7.27 -0.96
N MET A 81 5.71 -8.56 -1.30
CA MET A 81 4.99 -9.59 -0.54
C MET A 81 5.54 -9.78 0.88
N ASP A 82 6.83 -9.52 1.11
CA ASP A 82 7.44 -9.60 2.43
C ASP A 82 6.88 -8.54 3.41
N MET A 83 6.33 -7.43 2.92
CA MET A 83 5.68 -6.42 3.78
C MET A 83 4.57 -7.02 4.63
N PHE A 84 3.85 -8.03 4.12
CA PHE A 84 2.77 -8.72 4.84
C PHE A 84 3.26 -9.65 5.95
N SER A 85 4.56 -9.96 5.97
CA SER A 85 5.20 -10.68 7.08
C SER A 85 5.89 -9.76 8.08
N ARG A 86 6.17 -8.51 7.68
CA ARG A 86 7.02 -7.58 8.46
C ARG A 86 6.25 -6.43 9.11
N THR A 87 5.41 -5.76 8.33
CA THR A 87 4.77 -4.49 8.74
C THR A 87 3.26 -4.48 8.59
N LEU A 88 2.71 -5.44 7.84
CA LEU A 88 1.27 -5.63 7.59
C LEU A 88 0.90 -7.09 7.92
N SER A 89 1.05 -7.48 9.18
CA SER A 89 0.77 -8.84 9.66
C SER A 89 -0.72 -9.13 9.86
N ALA A 90 -1.54 -8.11 10.12
CA ALA A 90 -2.97 -8.23 10.39
C ALA A 90 -3.83 -7.98 9.14
N VAL A 91 -3.29 -7.20 8.19
CA VAL A 91 -3.84 -7.04 6.84
C VAL A 91 -3.15 -8.01 5.89
N ARG A 92 -3.87 -8.63 4.95
CA ARG A 92 -3.27 -9.61 4.02
C ARG A 92 -3.53 -9.28 2.54
N PRO A 93 -2.77 -9.86 1.59
CA PRO A 93 -3.16 -9.85 0.19
C PRO A 93 -4.55 -10.49 0.00
N SER A 94 -5.36 -9.93 -0.89
CA SER A 94 -6.63 -10.55 -1.27
C SER A 94 -6.41 -11.67 -2.28
N GLU A 95 -7.13 -12.78 -2.07
CA GLU A 95 -7.11 -13.97 -2.92
C GLU A 95 -8.53 -14.34 -3.41
N SER A 96 -9.57 -13.80 -2.78
CA SER A 96 -10.98 -14.06 -3.10
C SER A 96 -11.84 -12.80 -3.00
N PRO A 97 -12.94 -12.67 -3.79
CA PRO A 97 -13.90 -11.57 -3.69
C PRO A 97 -14.60 -11.43 -2.33
N HIS A 98 -14.59 -12.48 -1.51
CA HIS A 98 -15.21 -12.48 -0.17
C HIS A 98 -14.24 -12.09 0.95
N ASP A 99 -12.99 -11.80 0.61
CA ASP A 99 -11.97 -11.47 1.59
C ASP A 99 -12.21 -10.09 2.24
N ILE A 100 -12.06 -10.05 3.56
CA ILE A 100 -12.06 -8.81 4.35
C ILE A 100 -10.71 -8.63 5.05
N ARG A 101 -10.40 -7.38 5.41
CA ARG A 101 -9.09 -6.94 5.94
C ARG A 101 -7.96 -7.22 4.97
N THR A 102 -8.21 -6.97 3.69
CA THR A 102 -7.27 -7.30 2.62
C THR A 102 -6.91 -6.13 1.72
N VAL A 103 -5.90 -6.33 0.88
CA VAL A 103 -5.41 -5.35 -0.10
C VAL A 103 -5.36 -5.99 -1.47
N SER A 104 -5.86 -5.26 -2.47
CA SER A 104 -5.63 -5.57 -3.89
C SER A 104 -4.67 -4.54 -4.48
N SER A 105 -3.67 -5.02 -5.24
CA SER A 105 -2.70 -4.17 -5.92
C SER A 105 -2.52 -4.62 -7.37
N TRP A 106 -2.49 -3.67 -8.29
CA TRP A 106 -2.23 -3.93 -9.70
C TRP A 106 -1.52 -2.74 -10.35
N ARG A 107 -0.79 -3.01 -11.43
CA ARG A 107 -0.15 -1.98 -12.23
C ARG A 107 -0.16 -2.40 -13.70
N THR A 108 -0.51 -1.47 -14.58
CA THR A 108 -0.41 -1.69 -16.02
C THR A 108 1.05 -1.64 -16.46
N GLY A 109 1.48 -2.63 -17.22
CA GLY A 109 2.81 -2.72 -17.81
C GLY A 109 2.73 -3.11 -19.28
N ARG A 110 3.70 -2.65 -20.07
CA ARG A 110 3.84 -3.12 -21.46
C ARG A 110 4.31 -4.57 -21.45
N ARG A 111 3.71 -5.42 -22.30
CA ARG A 111 4.15 -6.82 -22.46
C ARG A 111 5.65 -6.87 -22.82
N GLY A 112 6.41 -7.72 -22.13
CA GLY A 112 7.87 -7.82 -22.28
C GLY A 112 8.69 -6.77 -21.51
N HIS A 113 8.04 -5.84 -20.82
CA HIS A 113 8.72 -4.90 -19.93
C HIS A 113 8.90 -5.54 -18.54
N THR A 114 10.15 -5.82 -18.16
CA THR A 114 10.47 -6.23 -16.78
C THR A 114 10.05 -5.12 -15.83
N LEU A 115 9.15 -5.41 -14.90
CA LEU A 115 8.82 -4.49 -13.82
C LEU A 115 10.05 -4.32 -12.94
N ARG A 116 10.84 -3.27 -13.20
CA ARG A 116 11.80 -2.79 -12.21
C ARG A 116 11.00 -2.16 -11.09
N VAL A 117 10.88 -2.86 -9.98
CA VAL A 117 10.41 -2.30 -8.72
C VAL A 117 11.52 -1.37 -8.21
N HIS A 118 11.65 -0.20 -8.82
CA HIS A 118 12.45 0.87 -8.25
C HIS A 118 11.62 1.48 -7.12
N THR A 119 11.82 0.92 -5.94
CA THR A 119 11.33 1.53 -4.71
C THR A 119 12.19 2.75 -4.44
N LEU A 120 11.70 3.95 -4.78
CA LEU A 120 12.28 5.20 -4.29
C LEU A 120 11.97 5.36 -2.79
N PHE A 121 12.59 4.53 -1.96
CA PHE A 121 12.82 4.81 -0.54
C PHE A 121 14.32 4.99 -0.37
N HIS A 122 14.81 6.23 -0.48
CA HIS A 122 16.18 6.53 -0.13
C HIS A 122 16.28 6.62 1.39
N GLN A 123 16.37 5.47 2.05
CA GLN A 123 17.19 5.13 3.22
C GLN A 123 16.98 3.63 3.53
N GLY A 124 17.86 2.80 2.99
CA GLY A 124 18.26 1.50 3.58
C GLY A 124 17.21 0.40 3.68
N MET A 125 16.61 -0.05 2.57
CA MET A 125 15.89 -1.33 2.47
C MET A 125 15.99 -1.86 1.03
N ASP A 126 16.86 -2.85 0.78
CA ASP A 126 16.80 -3.65 -0.44
C ASP A 126 15.64 -4.64 -0.34
N VAL A 127 14.65 -4.53 -1.23
CA VAL A 127 13.68 -5.61 -1.47
C VAL A 127 13.34 -5.65 -2.95
N PHE A 128 13.72 -6.76 -3.58
CA PHE A 128 13.32 -7.19 -4.92
C PHE A 128 11.93 -7.84 -4.90
N TYR A 129 11.37 -8.04 -6.11
CA TYR A 129 10.17 -8.79 -6.51
C TYR A 129 8.92 -7.98 -6.84
N ALA A 130 8.69 -7.84 -8.14
CA ALA A 130 7.38 -8.02 -8.76
C ALA A 130 7.45 -9.30 -9.58
N ASP A 131 6.71 -10.34 -9.17
CA ASP A 131 5.78 -11.10 -10.02
C ASP A 131 5.54 -12.54 -9.51
N ARG A 132 4.26 -12.93 -9.37
CA ARG A 132 3.84 -14.33 -9.19
C ARG A 132 3.56 -15.00 -10.55
N SER A 133 3.59 -14.29 -11.68
CA SER A 133 3.28 -14.80 -13.03
C SER A 133 4.46 -15.32 -13.86
N HIS A 134 5.62 -15.58 -13.23
CA HIS A 134 6.43 -16.74 -13.61
C HIS A 134 5.89 -18.07 -13.03
N TYR A 135 4.77 -18.08 -12.28
CA TYR A 135 4.01 -19.32 -12.04
C TYR A 135 3.34 -19.80 -13.33
N LYS A 136 4.11 -20.49 -14.17
CA LYS A 136 3.64 -21.76 -14.73
C LYS A 136 4.40 -22.86 -14.01
N ASN A 137 3.63 -23.74 -13.38
CA ASN A 137 4.11 -25.04 -12.94
C ASN A 137 4.62 -25.76 -14.18
N SER A 138 5.94 -25.82 -14.39
CA SER A 138 6.53 -26.75 -15.35
C SER A 138 6.53 -28.13 -14.69
N GLY A 139 5.33 -28.70 -14.55
CA GLY A 139 5.18 -30.14 -14.60
C GLY A 139 5.56 -30.56 -16.02
N ALA A 140 6.60 -31.39 -16.12
CA ALA A 140 6.99 -32.13 -17.31
C ALA A 140 5.79 -32.87 -17.93
N PRO A 141 5.84 -33.27 -19.20
CA PRO A 141 6.90 -34.12 -19.76
C PRO A 141 8.03 -33.39 -20.48
#